data_AF-A0A7R9TWM4-F1
#
_entry.id   AF-A0A7R9TWM4-F1
#
_cell.length_a   1.000
_cell.length_b   1.000
_cell.length_c   1.000
_cell.angle_alpha   90.00
_cell.angle_beta   90.00
_cell.angle_gamma   90.00
#
_symmetry.space_group_name_H-M   'P 1'
#
loop_
_entity.id
_entity.type
_entity.pdbx_description
1 polymer ?
#
loop_
_entity_poly.entity_id
_entity_poly.type
_entity_poly.pdbx_seq_one_letter_code
_entity_poly.pdbx_strand_id
1 'polypeptide(L)'
;ASVCLCDALPASPLPTRGALVVLQHPTEHKRPKGTGWILPRCVARCVVSRGRRPSPSLRRMLERVLPKRAPVYLLYPLDEAADVDAVDLVADGEGSTQIEEEEEEEEEA
;
A
#
# COMPACT_ATOMS: atom_id res chain seq x y z
N ALA A 1 27.80 -2.67 16.24
CA ALA A 1 28.34 -2.50 14.87
C ALA A 1 27.33 -1.71 14.06
N SER A 2 27.74 -0.64 13.38
CA SER A 2 26.91 0.10 12.43
C SER A 2 27.13 -0.47 11.04
N VAL A 3 26.06 -0.91 10.38
CA VAL A 3 26.08 -1.44 9.01
C VAL A 3 25.29 -0.48 8.12
N CYS A 4 25.85 -0.06 6.99
CA CYS A 4 25.08 0.62 5.93
C CYS A 4 24.19 -0.45 5.29
N LEU A 5 22.92 -0.13 5.04
CA LEU A 5 22.06 -0.98 4.21
C LEU A 5 22.32 -0.76 2.71
N CYS A 6 23.17 0.19 2.37
CA CYS A 6 23.36 0.78 1.05
C CYS A 6 23.75 -0.27 0.00
N ASP A 7 24.61 -1.22 0.37
CA ASP A 7 25.06 -2.30 -0.51
C ASP A 7 23.98 -3.38 -0.73
N ALA A 8 22.96 -3.42 0.12
CA ALA A 8 21.83 -4.34 0.01
C ALA A 8 20.61 -3.70 -0.68
N LEU A 9 20.64 -2.39 -0.95
CA LEU A 9 19.59 -1.71 -1.71
C LEU A 9 19.86 -1.87 -3.22
N PRO A 10 18.81 -1.92 -4.06
CA PRO A 10 19.01 -1.93 -5.49
C PRO A 10 19.67 -0.63 -5.96
N ALA A 11 20.54 -0.70 -6.97
CA ALA A 11 21.25 0.46 -7.52
C ALA A 11 20.29 1.52 -8.10
N SER A 12 19.11 1.09 -8.54
CA SER A 12 18.01 1.95 -8.97
C SER A 12 16.68 1.38 -8.48
N PRO A 13 15.67 2.22 -8.17
CA PRO A 13 14.36 1.74 -7.78
C PRO A 13 13.75 0.79 -8.82
N LEU A 14 13.22 -0.33 -8.36
CA LEU A 14 12.58 -1.35 -9.20
C LEU A 14 11.35 -0.75 -9.89
N PRO A 15 11.21 -0.89 -11.22
CA PRO A 15 10.04 -0.41 -11.93
C PRO A 15 8.81 -1.21 -11.52
N THR A 16 7.67 -0.53 -11.43
CA THR A 16 6.37 -1.14 -11.13
C THR A 16 5.36 -0.76 -12.21
N ARG A 17 4.44 -1.68 -12.54
CA ARG A 17 3.30 -1.36 -13.43
C ARG A 17 2.31 -0.40 -12.76
N GLY A 18 2.23 -0.43 -11.42
CA GLY A 18 1.36 0.41 -10.59
C GLY A 18 2.11 1.37 -9.67
N ALA A 19 1.41 1.94 -8.70
CA ALA A 19 1.99 2.72 -7.62
C ALA A 19 1.85 1.96 -6.29
N LEU A 20 2.88 1.99 -5.44
CA LEU A 20 2.86 1.35 -4.13
C LEU A 20 2.59 2.40 -3.05
N VAL A 21 1.49 2.25 -2.31
CA VAL A 21 1.15 3.16 -1.21
C VAL A 21 1.19 2.40 0.11
N VAL A 22 2.04 2.85 1.02
CA VAL A 22 2.24 2.22 2.33
C VAL A 22 1.69 3.16 3.40
N LEU A 23 0.74 2.69 4.20
CA LEU A 23 0.28 3.39 5.39
C LEU A 23 1.09 2.92 6.60
N GLN A 24 2.09 3.71 6.98
CA GLN A 24 2.95 3.39 8.12
C GLN A 24 2.34 3.90 9.43
N HIS A 25 2.09 2.98 10.38
CA HIS A 25 1.52 3.34 11.67
C HIS A 25 2.51 4.23 12.48
N PRO A 26 2.04 5.24 13.24
CA PRO A 26 2.92 6.13 13.99
C PRO A 26 3.84 5.41 14.98
N THR A 27 3.37 4.31 15.59
CA THR A 27 4.18 3.50 16.51
C THR A 27 5.29 2.75 15.79
N GLU A 28 5.05 2.31 14.55
CA GLU A 28 6.04 1.59 13.73
C GLU A 28 7.16 2.54 13.29
N HIS A 29 6.80 3.73 12.83
CA HIS A 29 7.76 4.77 12.46
C HIS A 29 8.68 5.18 13.63
N LYS A 30 8.15 5.16 14.86
CA LYS A 30 8.93 5.49 16.08
C LYS A 30 9.81 4.33 16.56
N ARG A 31 9.70 3.13 15.98
CA ARG A 31 10.54 2.00 16.40
C ARG A 31 11.97 2.18 15.93
N PRO A 32 12.97 1.70 16.70
CA PRO A 32 14.39 1.79 16.34
C PRO A 32 14.73 1.17 14.98
N LYS A 33 13.99 0.15 14.53
CA LYS A 33 14.18 -0.49 13.22
C LYS A 33 13.66 0.39 12.06
N GLY A 34 12.54 1.10 12.27
CA GLY A 34 11.99 2.13 11.38
C GLY A 34 12.16 1.89 9.87
N THR A 35 11.89 0.69 9.35
CA THR A 35 12.32 0.27 8.01
C THR A 35 11.49 0.84 6.85
N GLY A 36 10.38 1.53 7.13
CA GLY A 36 9.51 2.07 6.09
C GLY A 36 10.22 2.99 5.07
N TRP A 37 11.34 3.62 5.43
CA TRP A 37 12.12 4.44 4.49
C TRP A 37 12.84 3.65 3.40
N ILE A 38 12.98 2.33 3.56
CA ILE A 38 13.67 1.44 2.61
C ILE A 38 12.85 1.32 1.32
N LEU A 39 11.52 1.14 1.45
CA LEU A 39 10.62 0.95 0.31
C LEU A 39 10.68 2.05 -0.76
N PRO A 40 10.58 3.36 -0.42
CA PRO A 40 10.66 4.42 -1.42
C PRO A 40 12.05 4.59 -2.05
N ARG A 41 13.09 3.93 -1.51
CA ARG A 41 14.40 3.81 -2.18
C ARG A 41 14.49 2.62 -3.11
N CYS A 42 13.74 1.55 -2.84
CA CYS A 42 13.82 0.29 -3.59
C CYS A 42 12.80 0.18 -4.71
N VAL A 43 11.68 0.92 -4.64
CA VAL A 43 10.52 0.73 -5.52
C VAL A 43 10.13 2.05 -6.17
N ALA A 44 10.01 2.07 -7.50
CA ALA A 44 9.52 3.22 -8.23
C ALA A 44 8.06 3.53 -7.88
N ARG A 45 7.65 4.80 -7.97
CA ARG A 45 6.25 5.23 -7.73
C ARG A 45 5.71 4.77 -6.35
N CYS A 46 6.57 4.76 -5.33
CA CYS A 46 6.24 4.37 -3.96
C CYS A 46 6.07 5.60 -3.04
N VAL A 47 4.99 5.61 -2.25
CA VAL A 47 4.72 6.64 -1.24
C VAL A 47 4.48 5.98 0.11
N VAL A 48 5.19 6.46 1.14
CA VAL A 48 4.95 6.07 2.53
C VAL A 48 4.23 7.21 3.25
N SER A 49 2.97 6.97 3.61
CA SER A 49 2.16 7.92 4.39
C SER A 49 2.11 7.50 5.83
N ARG A 50 2.37 8.42 6.74
CA ARG A 50 2.38 8.14 8.18
C ARG A 50 1.02 8.47 8.79
N GLY A 51 0.46 7.53 9.52
CA GLY A 51 -0.82 7.73 10.20
C GLY A 51 -1.51 6.42 10.53
N ARG A 52 -2.58 6.51 11.33
CA ARG A 52 -3.47 5.37 11.55
C ARG A 52 -4.45 5.16 10.39
N ARG A 53 -4.66 6.21 9.59
CA ARG A 53 -5.60 6.26 8.47
C ARG A 53 -4.99 7.05 7.32
N PRO A 54 -5.41 6.80 6.06
CA PRO A 54 -5.00 7.63 4.93
C PRO A 54 -5.35 9.09 5.17
N SER A 55 -4.38 9.99 4.99
CA SER A 55 -4.61 11.42 5.12
C SER A 55 -5.59 11.92 4.04
N PRO A 56 -6.33 13.02 4.25
CA PRO A 56 -7.20 13.58 3.22
C PRO A 56 -6.46 13.89 1.91
N SER A 57 -5.20 14.31 2.00
CA SER A 57 -4.36 14.54 0.83
C SER A 57 -3.95 13.25 0.12
N LEU A 58 -3.69 12.16 0.87
CA LEU A 58 -3.44 10.85 0.28
C LEU A 58 -4.69 10.32 -0.43
N ARG A 59 -5.87 10.43 0.19
CA ARG A 59 -7.15 10.02 -0.40
C ARG A 59 -7.41 10.73 -1.73
N ARG A 60 -7.32 12.06 -1.75
CA ARG A 60 -7.46 12.85 -2.99
C ARG A 60 -6.42 12.51 -4.06
N MET A 61 -5.19 12.18 -3.64
CA MET A 61 -4.14 11.76 -4.58
C MET A 61 -4.47 10.39 -5.17
N LEU A 62 -4.88 9.43 -4.35
CA LEU A 62 -5.34 8.11 -4.79
C LEU A 62 -6.53 8.23 -5.75
N GLU A 63 -7.55 9.01 -5.41
CA GLU A 63 -8.73 9.28 -6.28
C GLU A 63 -8.35 9.84 -7.66
N ARG A 64 -7.26 10.60 -7.77
CA ARG A 64 -6.79 11.22 -9.02
C ARG A 64 -5.82 10.36 -9.80
N VAL A 65 -4.95 9.64 -9.09
CA VAL A 65 -3.78 8.95 -9.67
C VAL A 65 -4.11 7.50 -9.99
N LEU A 66 -5.02 6.87 -9.22
CA LEU A 66 -5.48 5.53 -9.52
C LEU A 66 -6.29 5.58 -10.82
N PRO A 67 -5.77 5.01 -11.92
CA PRO A 67 -6.62 4.77 -13.08
C PRO A 67 -7.77 3.88 -12.60
N LYS A 68 -8.99 4.09 -13.11
CA LYS A 68 -10.10 3.12 -12.93
C LYS A 68 -9.80 1.70 -13.44
N ARG A 69 -8.56 1.43 -13.88
CA ARG A 69 -8.10 0.23 -14.59
C ARG A 69 -6.72 -0.25 -14.12
N ALA A 70 -6.24 0.16 -12.95
CA ALA A 70 -5.02 -0.42 -12.37
C ALA A 70 -5.28 -0.86 -10.93
N PRO A 71 -4.84 -2.06 -10.55
CA PRO A 71 -5.13 -2.63 -9.24
C PRO A 71 -4.34 -1.89 -8.15
N VAL A 72 -4.96 -1.77 -6.98
CA VAL A 72 -4.42 -1.07 -5.81
C VAL A 72 -4.32 -2.06 -4.68
N TYR A 73 -3.09 -2.36 -4.27
CA TYR A 73 -2.84 -3.30 -3.18
C TYR A 73 -2.63 -2.53 -1.88
N LEU A 74 -3.45 -2.81 -0.88
CA LEU A 74 -3.29 -2.32 0.49
C LEU A 74 -2.77 -3.47 1.35
N LEU A 75 -1.50 -3.41 1.70
CA LEU A 75 -0.91 -4.38 2.64
C LEU A 75 -1.28 -3.97 4.06
N TYR A 76 -2.13 -4.76 4.71
CA TYR A 76 -2.63 -4.47 6.05
C TYR A 76 -2.88 -5.78 6.82
N PRO A 77 -2.53 -5.85 8.11
CA PRO A 77 -2.74 -7.06 8.91
C PRO A 77 -4.23 -7.14 9.31
N LEU A 78 -5.01 -7.91 8.56
CA LEU A 78 -6.32 -8.41 8.95
C LEU A 78 -6.26 -9.92 9.08
N ASP A 79 -7.14 -10.48 9.90
CA ASP A 79 -7.27 -11.94 10.06
C ASP A 79 -7.69 -12.62 8.74
N GLU A 80 -8.31 -11.88 7.84
CA GLU A 80 -8.75 -12.32 6.50
C GLU A 80 -7.79 -11.91 5.39
N ALA A 81 -6.62 -11.34 5.71
CA ALA A 81 -5.66 -10.92 4.69
C ALA A 81 -5.13 -12.14 3.93
N ALA A 82 -5.23 -12.10 2.60
CA ALA A 82 -4.64 -13.12 1.72
C ALA A 82 -3.11 -13.04 1.70
N ASP A 83 -2.45 -14.19 1.56
CA ASP A 83 -1.00 -14.24 1.33
C ASP A 83 -0.68 -13.59 -0.01
N VAL A 84 0.34 -12.70 -0.04
CA VAL A 84 0.75 -12.00 -1.26
C VAL A 84 1.25 -12.97 -2.34
N ASP A 85 1.82 -14.12 -1.95
CA ASP A 85 2.28 -15.14 -2.88
C ASP A 85 1.12 -15.96 -3.48
N ALA A 86 -0.08 -15.86 -2.89
CA ALA A 86 -1.30 -16.50 -3.40
C ALA A 86 -2.10 -15.60 -4.35
N VAL A 87 -1.65 -14.36 -4.59
CA VAL A 87 -2.33 -13.37 -5.43
C VAL A 87 -1.56 -13.17 -6.73
N ASP A 88 -2.21 -13.40 -7.88
CA ASP A 88 -1.61 -13.03 -9.18
C ASP A 88 -1.76 -11.53 -9.41
N LEU A 89 -0.78 -10.79 -8.88
CA LEU A 89 -0.73 -9.33 -8.92
C LEU A 89 -0.81 -8.74 -10.35
N VAL A 90 -0.58 -9.56 -11.38
CA VAL A 90 -0.59 -9.18 -12.78
C VAL A 90 -1.96 -9.43 -13.43
N ALA A 91 -2.61 -10.55 -13.10
CA ALA A 91 -3.93 -10.91 -13.61
C ALA A 91 -5.08 -10.11 -12.95
N ASP A 92 -4.95 -9.78 -11.65
CA ASP A 92 -6.01 -9.08 -10.89
C ASP A 92 -6.26 -7.64 -11.35
N GLY A 93 -5.40 -7.10 -12.21
CA GLY A 93 -5.62 -5.81 -12.87
C GLY A 93 -6.76 -5.82 -13.91
N GLU A 94 -7.26 -6.99 -14.31
CA GLU A 94 -8.33 -7.14 -15.30
C GLU A 94 -9.72 -7.33 -14.64
N GLY A 95 -9.80 -7.45 -13.31
CA GLY A 95 -10.96 -8.04 -12.61
C GLY A 95 -11.82 -7.12 -11.74
N SER A 96 -11.73 -5.79 -11.82
CA SER A 96 -12.57 -4.91 -10.97
C SER A 96 -13.72 -4.25 -11.74
N THR A 97 -14.76 -5.05 -12.02
CA THR A 97 -16.14 -4.55 -12.21
C THR A 97 -17.04 -5.46 -11.37
N GLN A 98 -17.52 -4.94 -10.23
CA GLN A 98 -18.65 -5.37 -9.39
C GLN A 98 -18.28 -5.11 -7.92
N ILE A 99 -18.54 -3.88 -7.47
CA ILE A 99 -18.84 -3.63 -6.07
C ILE A 99 -20.37 -3.65 -6.05
N GLU A 100 -20.96 -4.72 -5.53
CA GLU A 100 -22.38 -4.70 -5.15
C GLU A 100 -22.47 -3.91 -3.84
N GLU A 101 -23.21 -2.81 -3.89
CA GLU A 101 -23.58 -2.02 -2.73
C GLU A 101 -24.65 -2.84 -1.99
N GLU A 102 -24.28 -3.52 -0.90
CA GLU A 102 -25.24 -3.94 0.11
C GLU A 102 -25.32 -2.83 1.16
N GLU A 103 -26.30 -1.95 0.98
CA GLU A 103 -26.83 -1.10 2.05
C GLU A 103 -27.54 -2.00 3.07
N GLU A 104 -26.93 -2.20 4.25
CA GLU A 104 -27.69 -2.62 5.42
C GLU A 104 -28.23 -1.36 6.12
N GLU A 105 -29.49 -1.07 5.83
CA GLU A 105 -30.41 -0.44 6.78
C GLU A 105 -30.48 -1.32 8.04
N GLU A 106 -30.14 -0.78 9.20
CA GLU A 106 -30.83 -1.18 10.44
C GLU A 106 -31.27 0.05 11.22
N GLU A 107 -32.60 0.13 11.29
CA GLU A 107 -33.51 1.05 11.93
C GLU A 107 -33.63 0.76 13.44
N GLU A 108 -33.78 1.83 14.23
CA GLU A 108 -34.38 1.95 15.58
C GLU A 108 -34.16 0.88 16.68
N ALA A 109 -33.53 1.34 17.79
CA ALA A 109 -34.09 1.25 19.15
C ALA A 109 -33.54 2.35 20.06
#